data_AF-A0A2E6NR00-F1
#
_entry.id   AF-A0A2E6NR00-F1
#
_cell.length_a   1.000
_cell.length_b   1.000
_cell.length_c   1.000
_cell.angle_alpha   90.00
_cell.angle_beta   90.00
_cell.angle_gamma   90.00
#
_symmetry.space_group_name_H-M   'P 1'
#
loop_
_entity.id
_entity.type
_entity.pdbx_description
1 polymer ?
#
loop_
_entity_poly.entity_id
_entity_poly.type
_entity_poly.pdbx_seq_one_letter_code
_entity_poly.pdbx_strand_id
1 'polypeptide(L)'
;MLVVCAVEAREEEEPRVTLENVEPPPAISPDEPLREEFSPALAARYLDSAALHWQKQRKCGTCHTNFAYLMARPALKSVSPPSLEVRKFFESMVEKRWEDQGPRWDAEVVVTAALLAANDRLTTGKLSPVTRKAFQRMWKLQREDGGWDWLECGWPPMESDAHYGVTLAALGVGMAPGGYAASEEGKVGVEGIRRYLRKNSPPSLHHRAMLLWASTRLDGLMEKKEQAAVLKALFSLQRPDGGWAMASLLEGWEGHQRKDDSKQELEKSDGYGTGFVTYVARQGGVSAGDARLQKAIGWLKAHQRQSGRWFTRSPTRDSKHFISNAGTAFAVMAIDACLP
;
A
#
# COMPACT_ATOMS: atom_id res chain seq x y z
N MET A 1 -42.03 43.05 2.56
CA MET A 1 -40.87 42.93 1.67
C MET A 1 -39.78 42.25 2.49
N LEU A 2 -39.69 40.92 2.39
CA LEU A 2 -38.89 40.07 3.27
C LEU A 2 -37.43 40.06 2.80
N VAL A 3 -36.54 40.48 3.70
CA VAL A 3 -35.09 40.30 3.61
C VAL A 3 -34.80 38.82 3.81
N VAL A 4 -34.26 38.16 2.79
CA VAL A 4 -33.71 36.80 2.92
C VAL A 4 -32.21 36.94 3.14
N CYS A 5 -31.80 36.78 4.40
CA CYS A 5 -30.40 36.59 4.76
C CYS A 5 -29.90 35.29 4.10
N ALA A 6 -28.92 35.42 3.20
CA ALA A 6 -28.09 34.30 2.80
C ALA A 6 -27.20 33.93 4.00
N VAL A 7 -27.55 32.86 4.71
CA VAL A 7 -26.60 32.19 5.60
C VAL A 7 -25.72 31.34 4.69
N GLU A 8 -24.59 31.90 4.26
CA GLU A 8 -23.46 31.09 3.81
C GLU A 8 -22.95 30.35 5.05
N ALA A 9 -23.44 29.13 5.26
CA ALA A 9 -22.78 28.18 6.14
C ALA A 9 -21.45 27.80 5.46
N ARG A 10 -20.38 28.52 5.78
CA ARG A 10 -19.03 28.00 5.61
C ARG A 10 -18.96 26.77 6.50
N GLU A 11 -18.84 25.57 5.92
CA GLU A 11 -18.35 24.42 6.67
C GLU A 11 -17.05 24.85 7.33
N GLU A 12 -17.02 24.94 8.66
CA GLU A 12 -15.77 25.12 9.38
C GLU A 12 -14.87 23.94 8.97
N GLU A 13 -13.79 24.22 8.26
CA GLU A 13 -12.80 23.19 7.92
C GLU A 13 -12.35 22.54 9.23
N GLU A 14 -12.75 21.28 9.44
CA GLU A 14 -12.34 20.54 10.63
C GLU A 14 -10.82 20.64 10.76
N PRO A 15 -10.30 20.89 11.98
CA PRO A 15 -8.88 21.08 12.17
C PRO A 15 -8.10 19.87 11.64
N ARG A 16 -6.96 20.18 11.03
CA ARG A 16 -6.05 19.17 10.50
C ARG A 16 -5.63 18.20 11.61
N VAL A 17 -5.60 16.91 11.29
CA VAL A 17 -5.14 15.86 12.21
C VAL A 17 -3.61 15.88 12.32
N THR A 18 -3.09 15.93 13.54
CA THR A 18 -1.67 15.94 13.92
C THR A 18 -1.42 14.93 15.05
N LEU A 19 -0.17 14.65 15.43
CA LEU A 19 0.10 13.79 16.59
C LEU A 19 -0.49 14.35 17.90
N GLU A 20 -0.57 15.68 18.01
CA GLU A 20 -1.10 16.36 19.20
C GLU A 20 -2.60 16.09 19.36
N ASN A 21 -3.39 16.28 18.29
CA ASN A 21 -4.85 16.23 18.36
C ASN A 21 -5.48 14.94 17.82
N VAL A 22 -4.69 13.97 17.33
CA VAL A 22 -5.25 12.74 16.77
C VAL A 22 -5.99 11.92 17.83
N GLU A 23 -7.26 11.65 17.53
CA GLU A 23 -8.16 10.76 18.27
C GLU A 23 -8.12 9.34 17.68
N PRO A 24 -8.56 8.31 18.45
CA PRO A 24 -8.72 6.96 17.92
C PRO A 24 -9.61 6.93 16.66
N PRO A 25 -9.17 6.29 15.56
CA PRO A 25 -10.02 6.14 14.39
C PRO A 25 -11.23 5.25 14.72
N PRO A 26 -12.37 5.44 14.02
CA PRO A 26 -13.55 4.59 14.20
C PRO A 26 -13.23 3.10 14.06
N ALA A 27 -13.91 2.26 14.84
CA ALA A 27 -13.71 0.82 14.80
C ALA A 27 -13.91 0.26 13.39
N ILE A 28 -12.94 -0.53 12.90
CA ILE A 28 -12.99 -1.15 11.57
C ILE A 28 -14.03 -2.28 11.61
N SER A 29 -15.21 -2.01 11.07
CA SER A 29 -16.36 -2.92 11.10
C SER A 29 -16.93 -3.13 9.69
N PRO A 30 -17.38 -4.36 9.34
CA PRO A 30 -18.13 -4.60 8.10
C PRO A 30 -19.50 -3.91 8.08
N ASP A 31 -20.04 -3.56 9.26
CA ASP A 31 -21.41 -3.07 9.47
C ASP A 31 -21.51 -1.54 9.46
N GLU A 32 -20.38 -0.83 9.39
CA GLU A 32 -20.39 0.63 9.25
C GLU A 32 -21.11 1.00 7.95
N PRO A 33 -22.08 1.95 7.96
CA PRO A 33 -22.81 2.29 6.75
C PRO A 33 -21.91 2.78 5.61
N LEU A 34 -22.35 2.51 4.37
CA LEU A 34 -21.78 3.11 3.18
C LEU A 34 -22.18 4.59 3.10
N ARG A 35 -21.35 5.39 2.43
CA ARG A 35 -21.68 6.76 2.06
C ARG A 35 -22.54 6.77 0.81
N GLU A 36 -23.44 7.74 0.75
CA GLU A 36 -24.19 8.05 -0.47
C GLU A 36 -23.27 8.67 -1.54
N GLU A 37 -22.34 9.52 -1.10
CA GLU A 37 -21.40 10.21 -1.97
C GLU A 37 -19.93 9.98 -1.56
N PHE A 38 -19.12 9.67 -2.57
CA PHE A 38 -17.67 9.55 -2.43
C PHE A 38 -17.04 10.88 -1.99
N SER A 39 -16.25 10.82 -0.92
CA SER A 39 -15.49 11.96 -0.38
C SER A 39 -13.98 11.65 -0.33
N PRO A 40 -13.17 12.24 -1.21
CA PRO A 40 -11.72 12.10 -1.12
C PRO A 40 -11.15 12.79 0.13
N ALA A 41 -11.82 13.82 0.66
CA ALA A 41 -11.42 14.52 1.87
C ALA A 41 -11.53 13.63 3.12
N LEU A 42 -12.59 12.83 3.22
CA LEU A 42 -12.72 11.86 4.31
C LEU A 42 -11.74 10.70 4.17
N ALA A 43 -11.44 10.24 2.96
CA ALA A 43 -10.37 9.25 2.75
C ALA A 43 -9.01 9.80 3.21
N ALA A 44 -8.72 11.07 2.89
CA ALA A 44 -7.52 11.76 3.33
C ALA A 44 -7.43 11.82 4.86
N ARG A 45 -8.51 12.27 5.51
CA ARG A 45 -8.62 12.38 6.97
C ARG A 45 -8.50 11.03 7.66
N TYR A 46 -9.17 9.99 7.16
CA TYR A 46 -9.07 8.62 7.68
C TYR A 46 -7.62 8.12 7.68
N LEU A 47 -6.92 8.27 6.55
CA LEU A 47 -5.54 7.83 6.43
C LEU A 47 -4.61 8.59 7.40
N ASP A 48 -4.81 9.90 7.58
CA ASP A 48 -4.07 10.68 8.59
C ASP A 48 -4.33 10.16 10.00
N SER A 49 -5.60 10.02 10.38
CA SER A 49 -5.99 9.52 11.70
C SER A 49 -5.43 8.13 11.96
N ALA A 50 -5.56 7.20 11.01
CA ALA A 50 -5.05 5.85 11.16
C ALA A 50 -3.52 5.82 11.35
N ALA A 51 -2.77 6.59 10.55
CA ALA A 51 -1.31 6.62 10.63
C ALA A 51 -0.79 7.32 11.89
N LEU A 52 -1.32 8.50 12.22
CA LEU A 52 -0.88 9.31 13.36
C LEU A 52 -1.30 8.67 14.69
N HIS A 53 -2.52 8.13 14.77
CA HIS A 53 -2.97 7.40 15.97
C HIS A 53 -2.09 6.17 16.22
N TRP A 54 -1.74 5.43 15.16
CA TRP A 54 -0.85 4.27 15.30
C TRP A 54 0.51 4.67 15.84
N GLN A 55 1.11 5.74 15.31
CA GLN A 55 2.38 6.26 15.81
C GLN A 55 2.30 6.68 17.28
N LYS A 56 1.26 7.43 17.64
CA LYS A 56 1.01 7.91 19.01
C LYS A 56 0.89 6.76 20.01
N GLN A 57 0.13 5.72 19.67
CA GLN A 57 -0.16 4.60 20.58
C GLN A 57 0.91 3.50 20.58
N ARG A 58 1.45 3.14 19.41
CA ARG A 58 2.34 1.97 19.25
C ARG A 58 3.82 2.33 19.20
N LYS A 59 4.16 3.59 18.94
CA LYS A 59 5.55 4.07 18.79
C LYS A 59 6.35 3.19 17.81
N CYS A 60 5.69 2.73 16.75
CA CYS A 60 6.22 1.93 15.65
C CYS A 60 5.46 2.25 14.35
N GLY A 61 5.93 1.74 13.21
CA GLY A 61 5.20 1.77 11.95
C GLY A 61 4.90 0.36 11.43
N THR A 62 3.83 0.20 10.65
CA THR A 62 3.45 -1.09 10.04
C THR A 62 3.13 -1.01 8.56
N CYS A 63 3.29 -2.14 7.87
CA CYS A 63 3.02 -2.34 6.43
C CYS A 63 1.62 -1.94 6.01
N HIS A 64 0.64 -2.28 6.82
CA HIS A 64 -0.76 -2.07 6.49
C HIS A 64 -1.29 -0.70 6.93
N THR A 65 -0.57 0.10 7.73
CA THR A 65 -1.04 1.40 8.21
C THR A 65 -0.15 2.55 7.74
N ASN A 66 0.98 2.79 8.40
CA ASN A 66 1.86 3.94 8.13
C ASN A 66 2.58 3.83 6.80
N PHE A 67 2.81 2.60 6.36
CA PHE A 67 3.58 2.35 5.15
C PHE A 67 2.72 2.55 3.92
N ALA A 68 1.52 1.96 3.92
CA ALA A 68 0.50 2.21 2.91
C ALA A 68 0.15 3.72 2.79
N TYR A 69 0.13 4.44 3.92
CA TYR A 69 -0.06 5.90 3.97
C TYR A 69 0.95 6.65 3.09
N LEU A 70 2.26 6.38 3.23
CA LEU A 70 3.30 7.13 2.52
C LEU A 70 3.25 6.96 1.00
N MET A 71 2.71 5.85 0.50
CA MET A 71 2.50 5.63 -0.92
C MET A 71 1.22 6.30 -1.43
N ALA A 72 0.14 6.30 -0.65
CA ALA A 72 -1.17 6.74 -1.11
C ALA A 72 -1.45 8.23 -0.90
N ARG A 73 -1.04 8.82 0.23
CA ARG A 73 -1.46 10.20 0.55
C ARG A 73 -1.01 11.30 -0.40
N PRO A 74 0.14 11.20 -1.09
CA PRO A 74 0.49 12.17 -2.13
C PRO A 74 -0.58 12.33 -3.23
N ALA A 75 -1.37 11.28 -3.51
CA ALA A 75 -2.47 11.32 -4.48
C ALA A 75 -3.62 12.26 -4.06
N LEU A 76 -3.76 12.55 -2.77
CA LEU A 76 -4.81 13.41 -2.22
C LEU A 76 -4.31 14.83 -1.88
N LYS A 77 -3.11 15.21 -2.34
CA LYS A 77 -2.48 16.51 -1.98
C LYS A 77 -3.30 17.74 -2.40
N SER A 78 -4.07 17.64 -3.48
CA SER A 78 -4.96 18.71 -3.96
C SER A 78 -6.22 18.84 -3.11
N VAL A 79 -6.56 17.80 -2.36
CA VAL A 79 -7.72 17.76 -1.46
C VAL A 79 -7.32 18.23 -0.06
N SER A 80 -6.19 17.73 0.46
CA SER A 80 -5.60 18.22 1.70
C SER A 80 -4.10 17.91 1.78
N PRO A 81 -3.30 18.78 2.42
CA PRO A 81 -1.87 18.55 2.54
C PRO A 81 -1.56 17.31 3.40
N PRO A 82 -0.70 16.37 2.95
CA PRO A 82 -0.36 15.18 3.71
C PRO A 82 0.42 15.54 4.99
N SER A 83 0.18 14.82 6.10
CA SER A 83 0.91 15.03 7.35
C SER A 83 2.40 14.71 7.17
N LEU A 84 3.24 15.72 7.41
CA LEU A 84 4.69 15.56 7.37
C LEU A 84 5.21 14.77 8.57
N GLU A 85 4.44 14.69 9.66
CA GLU A 85 4.81 13.96 10.88
C GLU A 85 4.98 12.46 10.61
N VAL A 86 4.11 11.90 9.75
CA VAL A 86 4.21 10.47 9.39
C VAL A 86 5.54 10.19 8.72
N ARG A 87 5.97 11.01 7.75
CA ARG A 87 7.28 10.86 7.08
C ARG A 87 8.45 11.12 8.04
N LYS A 88 8.37 12.18 8.85
CA LYS A 88 9.42 12.52 9.84
C LYS A 88 9.67 11.39 10.84
N PHE A 89 8.64 10.61 11.20
CA PHE A 89 8.81 9.42 12.01
C PHE A 89 9.79 8.42 11.34
N PHE A 90 9.64 8.15 10.04
CA PHE A 90 10.53 7.25 9.29
C PHE A 90 11.93 7.79 9.14
N GLU A 91 12.06 9.08 8.84
CA GLU A 91 13.36 9.74 8.77
C GLU A 91 14.08 9.64 10.13
N SER A 92 13.37 9.84 11.24
CA SER A 92 13.91 9.69 12.59
C SER A 92 14.35 8.25 12.91
N MET A 93 13.71 7.23 12.32
CA MET A 93 14.17 5.85 12.48
C MET A 93 15.55 5.65 11.85
N VAL A 94 15.75 6.17 10.64
CA VAL A 94 17.01 6.05 9.88
C VAL A 94 18.12 6.89 10.50
N GLU A 95 17.80 8.09 10.97
CA GLU A 95 18.78 9.07 11.44
C GLU A 95 19.14 8.91 12.92
N LYS A 96 18.21 8.44 13.75
CA LYS A 96 18.40 8.35 15.20
C LYS A 96 18.30 6.91 15.69
N ARG A 97 17.12 6.29 15.59
CA ARG A 97 16.86 4.96 16.18
C ARG A 97 17.88 3.91 15.72
N TRP A 98 18.14 3.81 14.42
CA TRP A 98 19.04 2.82 13.87
C TRP A 98 20.51 3.08 14.20
N GLU A 99 20.90 4.33 14.45
CA GLU A 99 22.25 4.66 14.89
C GLU A 99 22.42 4.38 16.38
N ASP A 100 21.42 4.69 17.19
CA ASP A 100 21.49 4.54 18.65
C ASP A 100 21.24 3.09 19.12
N GLN A 101 20.32 2.39 18.47
CA GLN A 101 19.77 1.10 18.93
C GLN A 101 19.76 0.01 17.85
N GLY A 102 20.06 0.34 16.60
CA GLY A 102 19.87 -0.55 15.46
C GLY A 102 18.40 -0.70 15.02
N PRO A 103 18.17 -1.25 13.81
CA PRO A 103 16.84 -1.67 13.37
C PRO A 103 16.37 -2.87 14.19
N ARG A 104 15.04 -3.06 14.32
CA ARG A 104 14.50 -4.22 15.03
C ARG A 104 14.62 -5.53 14.24
N TRP A 105 14.57 -5.44 12.91
CA TRP A 105 14.54 -6.57 11.96
C TRP A 105 14.95 -6.05 10.58
N ASP A 106 15.46 -6.91 9.71
CA ASP A 106 15.78 -6.54 8.32
C ASP A 106 14.55 -6.05 7.56
N ALA A 107 13.39 -6.65 7.82
CA ALA A 107 12.11 -6.21 7.27
C ALA A 107 11.82 -4.72 7.56
N GLU A 108 12.15 -4.21 8.76
CA GLU A 108 11.99 -2.78 9.07
C GLU A 108 12.84 -1.90 8.15
N VAL A 109 14.05 -2.34 7.81
CA VAL A 109 14.97 -1.62 6.93
C VAL A 109 14.50 -1.65 5.49
N VAL A 110 14.19 -2.83 4.96
CA VAL A 110 13.70 -3.01 3.58
C VAL A 110 12.47 -2.15 3.35
N VAL A 111 11.51 -2.22 4.26
CA VAL A 111 10.26 -1.52 4.07
C VAL A 111 10.44 -0.01 4.22
N THR A 112 11.19 0.45 5.21
CA THR A 112 11.46 1.89 5.39
C THR A 112 12.16 2.48 4.15
N ALA A 113 13.17 1.80 3.61
CA ALA A 113 13.87 2.25 2.42
C ALA A 113 12.95 2.33 1.20
N ALA A 114 12.16 1.28 0.95
CA ALA A 114 11.25 1.22 -0.19
C ALA A 114 10.20 2.34 -0.17
N LEU A 115 9.65 2.65 1.01
CA LEU A 115 8.59 3.65 1.14
C LEU A 115 9.09 5.08 1.10
N LEU A 116 10.24 5.36 1.72
CA LEU A 116 10.86 6.67 1.60
C LEU A 116 11.19 6.96 0.13
N ALA A 117 11.66 5.96 -0.62
CA ALA A 117 11.91 6.09 -2.05
C ALA A 117 10.63 6.30 -2.87
N ALA A 118 9.57 5.54 -2.59
CA ALA A 118 8.27 5.76 -3.21
C ALA A 118 7.74 7.17 -2.92
N ASN A 119 7.84 7.62 -1.67
CA ASN A 119 7.37 8.94 -1.26
C ASN A 119 8.21 10.06 -1.89
N ASP A 120 9.54 9.92 -1.96
CA ASP A 120 10.44 10.83 -2.68
C ASP A 120 9.99 10.99 -4.14
N ARG A 121 9.71 9.87 -4.82
CA ARG A 121 9.24 9.84 -6.22
C ARG A 121 7.90 10.54 -6.42
N LEU A 122 6.99 10.43 -5.45
CA LEU A 122 5.63 10.97 -5.51
C LEU A 122 5.53 12.42 -5.04
N THR A 123 6.55 12.95 -4.36
CA THR A 123 6.54 14.29 -3.78
C THR A 123 7.57 15.21 -4.42
N THR A 124 8.86 14.96 -4.20
CA THR A 124 9.95 15.85 -4.61
C THR A 124 10.56 15.47 -5.96
N GLY A 125 10.37 14.22 -6.40
CA GLY A 125 11.04 13.65 -7.56
C GLY A 125 12.55 13.47 -7.37
N LYS A 126 13.07 13.59 -6.14
CA LYS A 126 14.51 13.52 -5.83
C LYS A 126 14.75 12.53 -4.70
N LEU A 127 15.77 11.69 -4.86
CA LEU A 127 16.22 10.78 -3.81
C LEU A 127 16.81 11.59 -2.65
N SER A 128 16.18 11.52 -1.48
CA SER A 128 16.68 12.24 -0.31
C SER A 128 17.94 11.58 0.27
N PRO A 129 18.80 12.33 0.97
CA PRO A 129 19.96 11.76 1.66
C PRO A 129 19.57 10.67 2.68
N VAL A 130 18.45 10.86 3.38
CA VAL A 130 17.93 9.90 4.37
C VAL A 130 17.48 8.61 3.68
N THR A 131 16.80 8.71 2.54
CA THR A 131 16.42 7.54 1.73
C THR A 131 17.64 6.79 1.23
N ARG A 132 18.67 7.49 0.73
CA ARG A 132 19.93 6.87 0.31
C ARG A 132 20.61 6.15 1.48
N LYS A 133 20.63 6.75 2.67
CA LYS A 133 21.15 6.13 3.89
C LYS A 133 20.37 4.86 4.27
N ALA A 134 19.04 4.88 4.11
CA ALA A 134 18.21 3.71 4.33
C ALA A 134 18.54 2.57 3.36
N PHE A 135 18.70 2.86 2.07
CA PHE A 135 19.14 1.85 1.10
C PHE A 135 20.55 1.31 1.39
N GLN A 136 21.49 2.16 1.78
CA GLN A 136 22.84 1.70 2.15
C GLN A 136 22.79 0.69 3.31
N ARG A 137 21.91 0.88 4.29
CA ARG A 137 21.69 -0.12 5.35
C ARG A 137 20.98 -1.36 4.81
N MET A 138 19.98 -1.21 3.95
CA MET A 138 19.29 -2.34 3.29
C MET A 138 20.26 -3.25 2.53
N TRP A 139 21.19 -2.68 1.76
CA TRP A 139 22.17 -3.46 1.00
C TRP A 139 23.18 -4.21 1.88
N LYS A 140 23.54 -3.65 3.03
CA LYS A 140 24.42 -4.35 4.00
C LYS A 140 23.76 -5.59 4.62
N LEU A 141 22.43 -5.66 4.60
CA LEU A 141 21.65 -6.78 5.14
C LEU A 141 21.26 -7.80 4.07
N GLN A 142 21.51 -7.50 2.78
CA GLN A 142 21.14 -8.42 1.72
C GLN A 142 22.00 -9.68 1.81
N ARG A 143 21.33 -10.83 1.89
CA ARG A 143 21.96 -12.16 1.91
C ARG A 143 22.51 -12.51 0.53
N GLU A 144 23.38 -13.52 0.48
CA GLU A 144 24.01 -13.99 -0.76
C GLU A 144 23.00 -14.45 -1.83
N ASP A 145 21.89 -15.06 -1.39
CA ASP A 145 20.78 -15.48 -2.26
C ASP A 145 20.00 -14.30 -2.85
N GLY A 146 20.24 -13.07 -2.37
CA GLY A 146 19.58 -11.85 -2.77
C GLY A 146 18.39 -11.42 -1.91
N GLY A 147 18.07 -12.21 -0.88
CA GLY A 147 16.97 -11.95 0.05
C GLY A 147 17.37 -11.22 1.33
N TRP A 148 16.40 -11.11 2.24
CA TRP A 148 16.55 -10.55 3.60
C TRP A 148 15.80 -11.42 4.60
N ASP A 149 16.18 -11.35 5.88
CA ASP A 149 15.44 -12.03 6.94
C ASP A 149 14.07 -11.34 7.14
N TRP A 150 13.00 -12.07 6.82
CA TRP A 150 11.64 -11.53 6.83
C TRP A 150 10.87 -11.97 8.08
N LEU A 151 9.80 -11.26 8.41
CA LEU A 151 9.04 -11.49 9.65
C LEU A 151 8.32 -12.84 9.69
N GLU A 152 7.82 -13.31 8.53
CA GLU A 152 7.10 -14.60 8.36
C GLU A 152 6.05 -14.90 9.46
N CYS A 153 5.34 -13.87 9.90
CA CYS A 153 4.38 -13.92 11.03
C CYS A 153 3.05 -14.61 10.67
N GLY A 154 2.88 -15.08 9.42
CA GLY A 154 1.63 -15.63 8.91
C GLY A 154 0.50 -14.60 8.91
N TRP A 155 0.81 -13.36 8.52
CA TRP A 155 -0.15 -12.26 8.33
C TRP A 155 -0.12 -11.78 6.87
N PRO A 156 -0.87 -12.46 5.99
CA PRO A 156 -0.80 -12.16 4.56
C PRO A 156 -1.56 -10.88 4.22
N PRO A 157 -1.21 -10.25 3.08
CA PRO A 157 -0.16 -10.69 2.15
C PRO A 157 1.26 -10.23 2.53
N MET A 158 1.42 -9.32 3.48
CA MET A 158 2.66 -8.54 3.62
C MET A 158 3.74 -9.20 4.50
N GLU A 159 3.33 -9.90 5.55
CA GLU A 159 4.20 -10.32 6.64
C GLU A 159 4.17 -11.85 6.77
N SER A 160 4.23 -12.56 5.63
CA SER A 160 4.03 -14.02 5.55
C SER A 160 5.17 -14.79 4.89
N ASP A 161 5.94 -14.18 3.98
CA ASP A 161 7.06 -14.84 3.31
C ASP A 161 8.10 -13.82 2.82
N ALA A 162 9.34 -14.30 2.62
CA ALA A 162 10.44 -13.47 2.11
C ALA A 162 10.27 -13.02 0.65
N HIS A 163 9.48 -13.71 -0.18
CA HIS A 163 9.25 -13.29 -1.57
C HIS A 163 8.52 -11.93 -1.60
N TYR A 164 7.56 -11.69 -0.71
CA TYR A 164 6.95 -10.36 -0.55
C TYR A 164 8.01 -9.29 -0.27
N GLY A 165 8.89 -9.54 0.70
CA GLY A 165 9.94 -8.60 1.11
C GLY A 165 10.91 -8.25 -0.02
N VAL A 166 11.38 -9.25 -0.76
CA VAL A 166 12.27 -9.04 -1.91
C VAL A 166 11.56 -8.29 -3.03
N THR A 167 10.29 -8.60 -3.30
CA THR A 167 9.49 -7.89 -4.30
C THR A 167 9.28 -6.43 -3.90
N LEU A 168 9.07 -6.16 -2.62
CA LEU A 168 8.94 -4.79 -2.09
C LEU A 168 10.25 -4.01 -2.21
N ALA A 169 11.40 -4.64 -1.91
CA ALA A 169 12.71 -4.05 -2.13
C ALA A 169 12.92 -3.68 -3.60
N ALA A 170 12.57 -4.61 -4.51
CA ALA A 170 12.63 -4.40 -5.95
C ALA A 170 11.80 -3.18 -6.40
N LEU A 171 10.56 -3.10 -5.92
CA LEU A 171 9.67 -1.97 -6.19
C LEU A 171 10.24 -0.65 -5.66
N GLY A 172 10.71 -0.63 -4.40
CA GLY A 172 11.28 0.55 -3.77
C GLY A 172 12.49 1.11 -4.52
N VAL A 173 13.41 0.23 -4.91
CA VAL A 173 14.62 0.58 -5.67
C VAL A 173 14.27 1.04 -7.08
N GLY A 174 13.30 0.40 -7.74
CA GLY A 174 12.79 0.84 -9.05
C GLY A 174 12.04 2.18 -9.00
N MET A 175 11.43 2.53 -7.86
CA MET A 175 10.78 3.83 -7.67
C MET A 175 11.76 4.94 -7.28
N ALA A 176 12.93 4.60 -6.73
CA ALA A 176 13.93 5.55 -6.26
C ALA A 176 14.35 6.54 -7.37
N PRO A 177 14.20 7.86 -7.18
CA PRO A 177 14.51 8.83 -8.22
C PRO A 177 15.99 8.92 -8.59
N GLY A 178 16.27 9.56 -9.72
CA GLY A 178 17.65 9.86 -10.16
C GLY A 178 18.42 8.64 -10.67
N GLY A 179 17.74 7.58 -11.12
CA GLY A 179 18.38 6.40 -11.68
C GLY A 179 19.11 5.54 -10.64
N TYR A 180 18.70 5.59 -9.37
CA TYR A 180 19.37 4.92 -8.25
C TYR A 180 19.59 3.42 -8.48
N ALA A 181 18.61 2.71 -9.07
CA ALA A 181 18.73 1.29 -9.37
C ALA A 181 19.94 0.93 -10.26
N ALA A 182 20.37 1.86 -11.13
CA ALA A 182 21.49 1.69 -12.05
C ALA A 182 22.81 2.27 -11.52
N SER A 183 22.82 2.89 -10.32
CA SER A 183 24.05 3.42 -9.73
C SER A 183 24.98 2.31 -9.27
N GLU A 184 26.24 2.65 -9.00
CA GLU A 184 27.22 1.70 -8.44
C GLU A 184 26.71 1.08 -7.13
N GLU A 185 26.02 1.85 -6.29
CA GLU A 185 25.44 1.34 -5.04
C GLU A 185 24.23 0.43 -5.26
N GLY A 186 23.41 0.69 -6.28
CA GLY A 186 22.18 -0.07 -6.53
C GLY A 186 22.40 -1.35 -7.34
N LYS A 187 23.26 -1.31 -8.36
CA LYS A 187 23.32 -2.35 -9.41
C LYS A 187 23.63 -3.76 -8.87
N VAL A 188 24.52 -3.88 -7.89
CA VAL A 188 24.89 -5.16 -7.29
C VAL A 188 23.72 -5.76 -6.51
N GLY A 189 23.04 -4.93 -5.72
CA GLY A 189 21.90 -5.37 -4.92
C GLY A 189 20.68 -5.74 -5.77
N VAL A 190 20.46 -5.00 -6.86
CA VAL A 190 19.44 -5.31 -7.88
C VAL A 190 19.69 -6.67 -8.54
N GLU A 191 20.93 -7.02 -8.86
CA GLU A 191 21.25 -8.36 -9.38
C GLU A 191 20.97 -9.46 -8.34
N GLY A 192 21.20 -9.18 -7.05
CA GLY A 192 20.77 -10.05 -5.95
C GLY A 192 19.26 -10.29 -5.98
N ILE A 193 18.46 -9.22 -6.01
CA ILE A 193 16.99 -9.29 -6.11
C ILE A 193 16.56 -10.14 -7.31
N ARG A 194 17.15 -9.90 -8.50
CA ARG A 194 16.84 -10.65 -9.72
C ARG A 194 17.17 -12.13 -9.58
N ARG A 195 18.28 -12.50 -8.93
CA ARG A 195 18.61 -13.91 -8.67
C ARG A 195 17.59 -14.55 -7.74
N TYR A 196 17.26 -13.89 -6.64
CA TYR A 196 16.30 -14.41 -5.66
C TYR A 196 14.94 -14.69 -6.31
N LEU A 197 14.39 -13.71 -7.03
CA LEU A 197 13.05 -13.81 -7.63
C LEU A 197 12.99 -14.81 -8.80
N ARG A 198 14.11 -15.05 -9.50
CA ARG A 198 14.21 -16.13 -10.51
C ARG A 198 14.19 -17.52 -9.88
N LYS A 199 14.77 -17.67 -8.69
CA LYS A 199 14.87 -18.97 -7.99
C LYS A 199 13.63 -19.29 -7.16
N ASN A 200 12.91 -18.28 -6.69
CA ASN A 200 11.77 -18.43 -5.79
C ASN A 200 10.49 -17.99 -6.50
N SER A 201 9.58 -18.93 -6.77
CA SER A 201 8.31 -18.60 -7.42
C SER A 201 7.35 -17.88 -6.46
N PRO A 202 6.56 -16.91 -6.95
CA PRO A 202 5.55 -16.24 -6.12
C PRO A 202 4.46 -17.23 -5.68
N PRO A 203 4.13 -17.31 -4.38
CA PRO A 203 3.27 -18.36 -3.84
C PRO A 203 1.77 -18.16 -4.11
N SER A 204 1.36 -16.99 -4.60
CA SER A 204 -0.05 -16.68 -4.85
C SER A 204 -0.21 -15.67 -6.00
N LEU A 205 -1.45 -15.48 -6.47
CA LEU A 205 -1.74 -14.47 -7.48
C LEU A 205 -1.49 -13.04 -6.94
N HIS A 206 -1.66 -12.82 -5.64
CA HIS A 206 -1.26 -11.57 -4.99
C HIS A 206 0.24 -11.28 -5.18
N HIS A 207 1.11 -12.26 -4.91
CA HIS A 207 2.56 -12.11 -5.09
C HIS A 207 2.95 -11.91 -6.54
N ARG A 208 2.29 -12.61 -7.47
CA ARG A 208 2.46 -12.40 -8.91
C ARG A 208 2.08 -10.98 -9.32
N ALA A 209 1.01 -10.42 -8.75
CA ALA A 209 0.59 -9.04 -9.00
C ALA A 209 1.55 -8.01 -8.40
N MET A 210 2.09 -8.26 -7.21
CA MET A 210 3.17 -7.44 -6.63
C MET A 210 4.42 -7.45 -7.52
N LEU A 211 4.81 -8.63 -8.03
CA LEU A 211 5.96 -8.76 -8.93
C LEU A 211 5.70 -8.08 -10.29
N LEU A 212 4.48 -8.19 -10.82
CA LEU A 212 4.05 -7.41 -11.98
C LEU A 212 4.24 -5.91 -11.73
N TRP A 213 3.80 -5.38 -10.59
CA TRP A 213 3.99 -3.97 -10.25
C TRP A 213 5.48 -3.60 -10.16
N ALA A 214 6.29 -4.39 -9.46
CA ALA A 214 7.74 -4.15 -9.39
C ALA A 214 8.39 -4.16 -10.79
N SER A 215 7.96 -5.06 -11.69
CA SER A 215 8.49 -5.17 -13.05
C SER A 215 8.22 -3.97 -13.94
N THR A 216 7.27 -3.09 -13.58
CA THR A 216 7.04 -1.83 -14.31
C THR A 216 8.02 -0.73 -13.91
N ARG A 217 8.78 -0.95 -12.83
CA ARG A 217 9.75 -0.01 -12.25
C ARG A 217 11.18 -0.50 -12.36
N LEU A 218 11.37 -1.81 -12.47
CA LEU A 218 12.68 -2.44 -12.57
C LEU A 218 12.67 -3.54 -13.64
N ASP A 219 13.45 -3.34 -14.69
CA ASP A 219 13.51 -4.28 -15.81
C ASP A 219 14.09 -5.64 -15.41
N GLY A 220 13.74 -6.68 -16.17
CA GLY A 220 14.28 -8.04 -15.98
C GLY A 220 13.69 -8.81 -14.80
N LEU A 221 12.59 -8.32 -14.19
CA LEU A 221 11.86 -9.04 -13.15
C LEU A 221 10.74 -9.94 -13.68
N MET A 222 10.14 -9.58 -14.81
CA MET A 222 9.03 -10.33 -15.42
C MET A 222 8.95 -10.02 -16.91
N GLU A 223 8.82 -11.05 -17.75
CA GLU A 223 8.68 -10.88 -19.20
C GLU A 223 7.28 -10.37 -19.58
N LYS A 224 7.15 -9.74 -20.77
CA LYS A 224 5.86 -9.20 -21.23
C LYS A 224 4.76 -10.24 -21.34
N LYS A 225 5.09 -11.47 -21.74
CA LYS A 225 4.13 -12.58 -21.80
C LYS A 225 3.61 -12.96 -20.40
N GLU A 226 4.49 -12.97 -19.41
CA GLU A 226 4.14 -13.25 -18.02
C GLU A 226 3.30 -12.11 -17.42
N GLN A 227 3.67 -10.85 -17.70
CA GLN A 227 2.89 -9.67 -17.30
C GLN A 227 1.44 -9.78 -17.81
N ALA A 228 1.26 -10.11 -19.09
CA ALA A 228 -0.07 -10.31 -19.69
C ALA A 228 -0.83 -11.49 -19.07
N ALA A 229 -0.15 -12.58 -18.74
CA ALA A 229 -0.76 -13.74 -18.09
C ALA A 229 -1.25 -13.42 -16.66
N VAL A 230 -0.47 -12.64 -15.89
CA VAL A 230 -0.89 -12.16 -14.56
C VAL A 230 -2.11 -11.25 -14.68
N LEU A 231 -2.11 -10.27 -15.58
CA LEU A 231 -3.27 -9.41 -15.82
C LEU A 231 -4.52 -10.22 -16.20
N LYS A 232 -4.38 -11.21 -17.09
CA LYS A 232 -5.49 -12.11 -17.46
C LYS A 232 -6.05 -12.85 -16.24
N ALA A 233 -5.18 -13.42 -15.40
CA ALA A 233 -5.58 -14.13 -14.19
C ALA A 233 -6.26 -13.21 -13.16
N LEU A 234 -5.78 -11.97 -13.02
CA LEU A 234 -6.43 -10.97 -12.18
C LEU A 234 -7.84 -10.65 -12.69
N PHE A 235 -8.00 -10.41 -13.99
CA PHE A 235 -9.32 -10.10 -14.56
C PHE A 235 -10.29 -11.28 -14.55
N SER A 236 -9.82 -12.53 -14.56
CA SER A 236 -10.72 -13.69 -14.39
C SER A 236 -11.34 -13.79 -13.00
N LEU A 237 -10.79 -13.09 -12.00
CA LEU A 237 -11.35 -13.02 -10.65
C LEU A 237 -12.25 -11.80 -10.42
N GLN A 238 -12.43 -10.94 -11.44
CA GLN A 238 -13.30 -9.78 -11.29
C GLN A 238 -14.75 -10.24 -11.09
N ARG A 239 -15.39 -9.68 -10.06
CA ARG A 239 -16.76 -10.01 -9.69
C ARG A 239 -17.77 -9.23 -10.55
N PRO A 240 -19.04 -9.68 -10.64
CA PRO A 240 -20.08 -8.98 -11.40
C PRO A 240 -20.29 -7.51 -10.97
N ASP A 241 -20.04 -7.20 -9.70
CA ASP A 241 -20.11 -5.84 -9.14
C ASP A 241 -18.92 -4.95 -9.54
N GLY A 242 -17.93 -5.50 -10.25
CA GLY A 242 -16.73 -4.81 -10.71
C GLY A 242 -15.53 -4.88 -9.76
N GLY A 243 -15.71 -5.43 -8.56
CA GLY A 243 -14.67 -5.52 -7.55
C GLY A 243 -13.91 -6.85 -7.53
N TRP A 244 -13.00 -6.98 -6.54
CA TRP A 244 -12.26 -8.18 -6.22
C TRP A 244 -12.25 -8.42 -4.72
N ALA A 245 -12.28 -9.70 -4.33
CA ALA A 245 -11.96 -10.12 -2.97
C ALA A 245 -10.44 -10.22 -2.82
N MET A 246 -9.86 -9.69 -1.76
CA MET A 246 -8.45 -9.90 -1.46
C MET A 246 -8.15 -11.39 -1.21
N ALA A 247 -9.08 -12.11 -0.58
CA ALA A 247 -8.87 -13.50 -0.22
C ALA A 247 -8.74 -14.42 -1.45
N SER A 248 -9.42 -14.13 -2.57
CA SER A 248 -9.27 -14.93 -3.80
C SER A 248 -7.90 -14.76 -4.45
N LEU A 249 -7.17 -13.67 -4.17
CA LEU A 249 -5.79 -13.49 -4.61
C LEU A 249 -4.78 -14.38 -3.85
N LEU A 250 -5.20 -14.91 -2.70
CA LEU A 250 -4.41 -15.78 -1.83
C LEU A 250 -4.78 -17.26 -1.98
N GLU A 251 -5.77 -17.58 -2.81
CA GLU A 251 -6.23 -18.95 -3.03
C GLU A 251 -5.11 -19.82 -3.64
N GLY A 252 -5.01 -21.07 -3.17
CA GLY A 252 -3.98 -22.01 -3.59
C GLY A 252 -2.62 -21.85 -2.90
N TRP A 253 -2.46 -20.86 -2.01
CA TRP A 253 -1.23 -20.72 -1.24
C TRP A 253 -1.20 -21.69 -0.05
N GLU A 254 -0.37 -22.73 -0.15
CA GLU A 254 -0.22 -23.77 0.89
C GLU A 254 0.19 -23.21 2.27
N GLY A 255 1.01 -22.15 2.29
CA GLY A 255 1.46 -21.49 3.51
C GLY A 255 0.40 -20.59 4.18
N HIS A 256 -0.81 -20.51 3.62
CA HIS A 256 -1.87 -19.64 4.14
C HIS A 256 -3.09 -20.43 4.58
N GLN A 257 -3.38 -20.35 5.88
CA GLN A 257 -4.62 -20.79 6.48
C GLN A 257 -5.13 -19.76 7.47
N ARG A 258 -6.45 -19.69 7.64
CA ARG A 258 -7.05 -18.87 8.69
C ARG A 258 -6.69 -19.45 10.05
N LYS A 259 -6.40 -18.58 11.01
CA LYS A 259 -6.01 -18.92 12.39
C LYS A 259 -7.21 -18.95 13.35
N ASP A 260 -8.42 -18.96 12.83
CA ASP A 260 -9.70 -18.94 13.58
C ASP A 260 -10.72 -19.95 13.03
N ASP A 261 -10.28 -20.88 12.19
CA ASP A 261 -11.07 -21.94 11.56
C ASP A 261 -12.28 -21.50 10.70
N SER A 262 -12.53 -20.19 10.58
CA SER A 262 -13.56 -19.68 9.68
C SER A 262 -13.12 -19.85 8.22
N LYS A 263 -14.08 -19.83 7.29
CA LYS A 263 -13.79 -19.89 5.85
C LYS A 263 -13.30 -18.53 5.35
N GLN A 264 -12.48 -18.56 4.29
CA GLN A 264 -12.19 -17.34 3.53
C GLN A 264 -13.45 -16.81 2.83
N GLU A 265 -13.50 -15.50 2.64
CA GLU A 265 -14.55 -14.83 1.88
C GLU A 265 -14.02 -14.56 0.46
N LEU A 266 -14.23 -15.49 -0.46
CA LEU A 266 -13.64 -15.45 -1.81
C LEU A 266 -14.50 -14.67 -2.82
N GLU A 267 -15.79 -14.55 -2.54
CA GLU A 267 -16.78 -14.10 -3.52
C GLU A 267 -17.22 -12.64 -3.32
N LYS A 268 -16.92 -12.06 -2.15
CA LYS A 268 -17.30 -10.69 -1.79
C LYS A 268 -16.15 -9.72 -2.03
N SER A 269 -16.39 -8.76 -2.93
CA SER A 269 -15.45 -7.67 -3.21
C SER A 269 -15.13 -6.86 -1.95
N ASP A 270 -13.88 -6.43 -1.81
CA ASP A 270 -13.41 -5.62 -0.70
C ASP A 270 -12.47 -4.49 -1.15
N GLY A 271 -12.16 -3.58 -0.21
CA GLY A 271 -11.34 -2.40 -0.47
C GLY A 271 -9.93 -2.73 -0.94
N TYR A 272 -9.27 -3.71 -0.32
CA TYR A 272 -7.91 -4.10 -0.67
C TYR A 272 -7.87 -4.79 -2.02
N GLY A 273 -8.65 -5.84 -2.23
CA GLY A 273 -8.69 -6.57 -3.49
C GLY A 273 -9.00 -5.63 -4.65
N THR A 274 -10.08 -4.85 -4.52
CA THR A 274 -10.52 -3.95 -5.60
C THR A 274 -9.52 -2.83 -5.88
N GLY A 275 -9.03 -2.15 -4.84
CA GLY A 275 -8.05 -1.08 -5.00
C GLY A 275 -6.72 -1.60 -5.54
N PHE A 276 -6.19 -2.68 -4.96
CA PHE A 276 -4.89 -3.24 -5.33
C PHE A 276 -4.86 -3.71 -6.78
N VAL A 277 -5.84 -4.52 -7.19
CA VAL A 277 -5.90 -5.06 -8.56
C VAL A 277 -6.07 -3.95 -9.59
N THR A 278 -6.96 -2.98 -9.32
CA THR A 278 -7.17 -1.82 -10.20
C THR A 278 -5.89 -1.02 -10.37
N TYR A 279 -5.21 -0.71 -9.27
CA TYR A 279 -3.98 0.06 -9.30
C TYR A 279 -2.86 -0.69 -10.04
N VAL A 280 -2.61 -1.96 -9.74
CA VAL A 280 -1.59 -2.77 -10.42
C VAL A 280 -1.90 -2.93 -11.90
N ALA A 281 -3.17 -3.11 -12.29
CA ALA A 281 -3.57 -3.16 -13.69
C ALA A 281 -3.23 -1.86 -14.44
N ARG A 282 -3.47 -0.70 -13.82
CA ARG A 282 -3.05 0.60 -14.37
C ARG A 282 -1.54 0.70 -14.51
N GLN A 283 -0.78 0.26 -13.51
CA GLN A 283 0.69 0.24 -13.60
C GLN A 283 1.16 -0.69 -14.73
N GLY A 284 0.49 -1.83 -14.93
CA GLY A 284 0.75 -2.80 -15.98
C GLY A 284 0.32 -2.37 -17.40
N GLY A 285 -0.16 -1.14 -17.58
CA GLY A 285 -0.46 -0.57 -18.89
C GLY A 285 -1.91 -0.72 -19.37
N VAL A 286 -2.82 -1.23 -18.53
CA VAL A 286 -4.26 -1.25 -18.86
C VAL A 286 -4.79 0.18 -18.85
N SER A 287 -5.46 0.61 -19.91
CA SER A 287 -6.01 1.97 -20.05
C SER A 287 -7.01 2.30 -18.94
N ALA A 288 -7.01 3.55 -18.46
CA ALA A 288 -8.03 4.03 -17.52
C ALA A 288 -9.45 3.87 -18.08
N GLY A 289 -9.63 3.99 -19.41
CA GLY A 289 -10.92 3.79 -20.08
C GLY A 289 -11.35 2.32 -20.27
N ASP A 290 -10.57 1.35 -19.81
CA ASP A 290 -10.97 -0.07 -19.86
C ASP A 290 -12.26 -0.28 -19.03
N ALA A 291 -13.27 -0.88 -19.63
CA ALA A 291 -14.59 -1.07 -19.00
C ALA A 291 -14.52 -1.83 -17.67
N ARG A 292 -13.55 -2.73 -17.50
CA ARG A 292 -13.34 -3.47 -16.25
C ARG A 292 -12.84 -2.54 -15.15
N LEU A 293 -11.91 -1.65 -15.46
CA LEU A 293 -11.42 -0.65 -14.50
C LEU A 293 -12.48 0.40 -14.19
N GLN A 294 -13.27 0.82 -15.18
CA GLN A 294 -14.39 1.75 -14.96
C GLN A 294 -15.43 1.17 -13.99
N LYS A 295 -15.78 -0.12 -14.12
CA LYS A 295 -16.63 -0.81 -13.14
C LYS A 295 -16.00 -0.84 -11.74
N ALA A 296 -14.70 -1.11 -11.65
CA ALA A 296 -13.98 -1.11 -10.39
C ALA A 296 -13.96 0.27 -9.71
N ILE A 297 -13.75 1.35 -10.48
CA ILE A 297 -13.83 2.73 -9.97
C ILE A 297 -15.25 3.07 -9.52
N GLY A 298 -16.27 2.64 -10.27
CA GLY A 298 -17.67 2.75 -9.85
C GLY A 298 -17.93 2.04 -8.52
N TRP A 299 -17.42 0.81 -8.37
CA TRP A 299 -17.49 0.05 -7.13
C TRP A 299 -16.81 0.80 -5.97
N LEU A 300 -15.57 1.26 -6.15
CA LEU A 300 -14.83 1.99 -5.12
C LEU A 300 -15.60 3.25 -4.67
N LYS A 301 -16.10 4.07 -5.60
CA LYS A 301 -16.85 5.28 -5.25
C LYS A 301 -18.15 4.97 -4.49
N ALA A 302 -18.84 3.88 -4.82
CA ALA A 302 -20.08 3.47 -4.17
C ALA A 302 -19.88 2.72 -2.84
N HIS A 303 -18.67 2.22 -2.54
CA HIS A 303 -18.40 1.38 -1.37
C HIS A 303 -17.51 2.05 -0.31
N GLN A 304 -17.35 3.38 -0.37
CA GLN A 304 -16.72 4.13 0.69
C GLN A 304 -17.62 4.14 1.94
N ARG A 305 -17.04 3.90 3.12
CA ARG A 305 -17.76 3.93 4.40
C ARG A 305 -17.85 5.34 4.96
N GLN A 306 -18.75 5.58 5.92
CA GLN A 306 -18.96 6.91 6.54
C GLN A 306 -17.67 7.57 7.04
N SER A 307 -16.77 6.80 7.63
CA SER A 307 -15.44 7.24 8.10
C SER A 307 -14.46 7.61 6.99
N GLY A 308 -14.79 7.37 5.72
CA GLY A 308 -13.93 7.63 4.56
C GLY A 308 -13.09 6.43 4.10
N ARG A 309 -13.13 5.31 4.83
CA ARG A 309 -12.35 4.10 4.52
C ARG A 309 -13.06 3.14 3.56
N TRP A 310 -12.34 2.14 3.08
CA TRP A 310 -12.90 0.91 2.54
C TRP A 310 -12.63 -0.25 3.47
N PHE A 311 -13.66 -1.06 3.72
CA PHE A 311 -13.53 -2.25 4.55
C PHE A 311 -12.83 -3.38 3.79
N THR A 312 -12.01 -4.14 4.50
CA THR A 312 -11.40 -5.39 4.04
C THR A 312 -11.35 -6.37 5.20
N ARG A 313 -11.98 -7.53 5.02
CA ARG A 313 -11.93 -8.61 6.01
C ARG A 313 -10.48 -9.11 6.10
N SER A 314 -10.04 -9.39 7.32
CA SER A 314 -8.68 -9.88 7.56
C SER A 314 -8.59 -11.29 6.97
N PRO A 315 -7.53 -11.64 6.23
CA PRO A 315 -7.38 -12.99 5.70
C PRO A 315 -6.93 -13.97 6.78
N THR A 316 -6.50 -13.48 7.96
CA THR A 316 -5.94 -14.32 9.04
C THR A 316 -6.99 -14.74 10.06
N ARG A 317 -7.75 -13.79 10.59
CA ARG A 317 -8.78 -14.00 11.62
C ARG A 317 -9.72 -12.81 11.76
N ASP A 318 -10.93 -13.05 12.24
CA ASP A 318 -11.93 -12.02 12.48
C ASP A 318 -11.69 -11.32 13.81
N SER A 319 -10.80 -10.31 13.77
CA SER A 319 -10.48 -9.49 14.94
C SER A 319 -10.31 -8.01 14.59
N LYS A 320 -9.13 -7.60 14.10
CA LYS A 320 -8.77 -6.17 13.99
C LYS A 320 -8.93 -5.56 12.61
N HIS A 321 -9.00 -6.37 11.55
CA HIS A 321 -9.20 -5.93 10.16
C HIS A 321 -8.28 -4.77 9.70
N PHE A 322 -7.09 -4.63 10.28
CA PHE A 322 -6.16 -3.53 10.00
C PHE A 322 -5.73 -3.44 8.53
N ILE A 323 -5.85 -4.54 7.78
CA ILE A 323 -5.64 -4.56 6.34
C ILE A 323 -6.57 -3.58 5.59
N SER A 324 -7.69 -3.15 6.19
CA SER A 324 -8.56 -2.09 5.66
C SER A 324 -7.85 -0.73 5.52
N ASN A 325 -6.80 -0.48 6.32
CA ASN A 325 -5.97 0.72 6.18
C ASN A 325 -5.21 0.69 4.85
N ALA A 326 -4.58 -0.44 4.52
CA ALA A 326 -3.96 -0.66 3.21
C ALA A 326 -4.99 -0.71 2.08
N GLY A 327 -6.17 -1.29 2.33
CA GLY A 327 -7.25 -1.31 1.35
C GLY A 327 -7.72 0.10 1.00
N THR A 328 -7.81 0.98 1.99
CA THR A 328 -8.14 2.40 1.77
C THR A 328 -7.03 3.12 0.99
N ALA A 329 -5.77 2.85 1.31
CA ALA A 329 -4.63 3.40 0.58
C ALA A 329 -4.64 2.98 -0.91
N PHE A 330 -4.88 1.70 -1.20
CA PHE A 330 -4.98 1.19 -2.56
C PHE A 330 -6.22 1.71 -3.30
N ALA A 331 -7.36 1.85 -2.63
CA ALA A 331 -8.56 2.45 -3.21
C ALA A 331 -8.29 3.89 -3.69
N VAL A 332 -7.61 4.70 -2.86
CA VAL A 332 -7.21 6.07 -3.20
C VAL A 332 -6.26 6.10 -4.40
N MET A 333 -5.21 5.27 -4.39
CA MET A 333 -4.26 5.22 -5.50
C MET A 333 -4.91 4.74 -6.81
N ALA A 334 -5.84 3.80 -6.73
CA ALA A 334 -6.58 3.30 -7.89
C ALA A 334 -7.47 4.38 -8.51
N ILE A 335 -8.21 5.12 -7.67
CA ILE A 335 -9.07 6.24 -8.12
C ILE A 335 -8.21 7.31 -8.80
N ASP A 336 -7.12 7.74 -8.15
CA ASP A 336 -6.20 8.74 -8.70
C ASP A 336 -5.59 8.31 -10.05
N ALA A 337 -5.11 7.06 -10.14
CA ALA A 337 -4.52 6.52 -11.37
C ALA A 337 -5.51 6.37 -12.54
N CYS A 338 -6.83 6.49 -12.28
CA CYS A 338 -7.90 6.40 -13.26
C CYS A 338 -8.67 7.72 -13.46
N LEU A 339 -8.19 8.83 -12.89
CA LEU A 339 -8.70 10.15 -13.24
C LEU A 339 -8.43 10.45 -14.73
N PRO A 340 -9.34 11.18 -15.41
CA PRO A 340 -9.25 11.46 -16.84
C PRO A 340 -8.04 12.32 -17.24
#